data_AF-A0A9E9I7W7-F1
#
_entry.id   AF-A0A9E9I7W7-F1
#
_cell.length_a   1.000
_cell.length_b   1.000
_cell.length_c   1.000
_cell.angle_alpha   90.00
_cell.angle_beta   90.00
_cell.angle_gamma   90.00
#
_symmetry.space_group_name_H-M   'P 1'
#
loop_
_entity.id
_entity.type
_entity.pdbx_description
1 polymer ?
#
loop_
_entity_poly.entity_id
_entity_poly.type
_entity_poly.pdbx_seq_one_letter_code
_entity_poly.pdbx_strand_id
1 'polypeptide(L)'
;MIRFSTGWVMGCALSGLLSVAGCSVPERKPSGPDYAALGGAAEVRGDWDGARRAFGQAVLVADQSGWPASHRAAMHFDYGRALGVTCYYPEAERELSLAYDLDILTGHYRYPALIELARLSLVQRQYAASVKYFSRALDALDRMELARKVPFAYAEVLDDYALALGGAGDADAATHIIDRASKVRAGLDEAVRAQATSRTPYGQHCGQLAAGAR
;
A
#
# COMPACT_ATOMS: atom_id res chain seq x y z
N MET A 1 -81.35 -32.22 -11.26
CA MET A 1 -81.99 -30.89 -11.42
C MET A 1 -81.08 -30.07 -12.33
N ILE A 2 -81.35 -30.00 -13.64
CA ILE A 2 -82.18 -28.97 -14.32
C ILE A 2 -81.63 -27.56 -14.03
N ARG A 3 -81.35 -26.62 -14.94
CA ARG A 3 -81.07 -26.52 -16.40
C ARG A 3 -80.87 -25.00 -16.65
N PHE A 4 -80.13 -24.61 -17.70
CA PHE A 4 -80.04 -23.26 -18.31
C PHE A 4 -79.29 -22.17 -17.50
N SER A 5 -78.45 -21.31 -18.08
CA SER A 5 -78.73 -20.51 -19.29
C SER A 5 -77.49 -20.17 -20.11
N THR A 6 -77.70 -20.15 -21.43
CA THR A 6 -76.85 -19.66 -22.52
C THR A 6 -77.00 -18.14 -22.71
N GLY A 7 -75.92 -17.47 -23.11
CA GLY A 7 -76.01 -16.47 -24.19
C GLY A 7 -75.16 -15.20 -24.07
N TRP A 8 -74.51 -14.89 -25.21
CA TRP A 8 -74.03 -13.60 -25.75
C TRP A 8 -72.55 -13.25 -25.48
N VAL A 9 -71.63 -13.29 -26.46
CA VAL A 9 -71.50 -12.66 -27.80
C VAL A 9 -70.64 -11.38 -27.74
N MET A 10 -69.52 -11.45 -28.48
CA MET A 10 -68.73 -10.39 -29.12
C MET A 10 -68.18 -9.21 -28.32
N GLY A 11 -66.87 -9.03 -28.47
CA GLY A 11 -66.37 -7.76 -29.01
C GLY A 11 -65.09 -7.22 -28.36
N CYS A 12 -64.04 -7.13 -29.19
CA CYS A 12 -62.96 -6.12 -29.14
C CYS A 12 -62.02 -6.14 -27.92
N ALA A 13 -60.70 -6.07 -28.02
CA ALA A 13 -59.76 -5.89 -29.11
C ALA A 13 -58.40 -6.42 -28.61
N LEU A 14 -57.71 -7.25 -29.40
CA LEU A 14 -56.30 -7.55 -29.16
C LEU A 14 -55.46 -6.35 -29.60
N SER A 15 -55.26 -5.40 -28.69
CA SER A 15 -54.19 -4.41 -28.80
C SER A 15 -52.92 -5.01 -28.21
N GLY A 16 -52.19 -5.78 -29.03
CA GLY A 16 -50.86 -6.29 -28.70
C GLY A 16 -49.83 -5.17 -28.70
N LEU A 17 -49.63 -4.53 -27.55
CA LEU A 17 -48.44 -3.72 -27.27
C LEU A 17 -47.26 -4.68 -27.03
N LEU A 18 -46.58 -5.05 -28.11
CA LEU A 18 -45.24 -5.63 -28.06
C LEU A 18 -44.26 -4.54 -27.59
N SER A 19 -44.15 -4.39 -26.28
CA SER A 19 -43.05 -3.66 -25.65
C SER A 19 -41.76 -4.42 -25.96
N VAL A 20 -41.02 -3.96 -26.96
CA VAL A 20 -39.63 -4.34 -27.16
C VAL A 20 -38.86 -3.79 -25.96
N ALA A 21 -38.76 -4.60 -24.91
CA ALA A 21 -37.79 -4.36 -23.84
C ALA A 21 -36.40 -4.55 -24.48
N GLY A 22 -35.86 -3.46 -25.02
CA GLY A 22 -34.46 -3.42 -25.39
C GLY A 22 -33.65 -3.70 -24.13
N CYS A 23 -33.04 -4.87 -24.04
CA CYS A 23 -31.96 -5.12 -23.11
C CYS A 23 -30.84 -4.14 -23.47
N SER A 24 -30.82 -2.97 -22.84
CA SER A 24 -29.62 -2.15 -22.84
C SER A 24 -28.57 -2.98 -22.13
N VAL A 25 -27.62 -3.51 -22.90
CA VAL A 25 -26.37 -4.00 -22.32
C VAL A 25 -25.82 -2.82 -21.52
N PRO A 26 -25.59 -2.93 -20.20
CA PRO A 26 -25.07 -1.82 -19.43
C PRO A 26 -23.80 -1.35 -20.13
N GLU A 27 -23.80 -0.07 -20.51
CA GLU A 27 -22.70 0.54 -21.25
C GLU A 27 -21.45 0.30 -20.40
N ARG A 28 -20.54 -0.55 -20.90
CA ARG A 28 -19.29 -0.86 -20.21
C ARG A 28 -18.48 0.42 -20.24
N LYS A 29 -18.62 1.22 -19.18
CA LYS A 29 -17.84 2.44 -18.97
C LYS A 29 -16.38 2.06 -19.19
N PRO A 30 -15.62 2.80 -20.02
CA PRO A 30 -14.21 2.52 -20.23
C PRO A 30 -13.55 2.34 -18.87
N SER A 31 -12.78 1.26 -18.70
CA SER A 31 -11.94 1.12 -17.52
C SER A 31 -11.07 2.38 -17.47
N GLY A 32 -11.25 3.18 -16.41
CA GLY A 32 -10.39 4.33 -16.17
C GLY A 32 -8.92 3.91 -16.15
N PRO A 33 -7.99 4.87 -16.21
CA PRO A 33 -6.57 4.56 -16.14
C PRO A 33 -6.24 3.75 -14.88
N ASP A 34 -5.33 2.78 -15.01
CA ASP A 34 -4.79 2.04 -13.87
C ASP A 34 -3.78 2.94 -13.14
N TYR A 35 -4.30 3.71 -12.18
CA TYR A 35 -3.50 4.65 -11.40
C TYR A 35 -2.40 3.99 -10.57
N ALA A 36 -2.58 2.73 -10.15
CA ALA A 36 -1.54 1.98 -9.44
C ALA A 36 -0.37 1.67 -10.38
N ALA A 37 -0.66 1.17 -11.58
CA ALA A 37 0.36 0.92 -12.59
C ALA A 37 1.09 2.20 -13.03
N LEU A 38 0.36 3.31 -13.19
CA LEU A 38 0.95 4.62 -13.50
C LEU A 38 1.88 5.11 -12.38
N GLY A 39 1.48 4.94 -11.12
CA GLY A 39 2.29 5.28 -9.95
C GLY A 39 3.57 4.45 -9.88
N GLY A 40 3.46 3.13 -10.00
CA GLY A 40 4.61 2.23 -9.99
C GLY A 40 5.59 2.52 -11.14
N ALA A 41 5.07 2.83 -12.33
CA ALA A 41 5.92 3.22 -13.46
C ALA A 41 6.64 4.56 -13.21
N ALA A 42 6.01 5.51 -12.52
CA ALA A 42 6.63 6.78 -12.15
C ALA A 42 7.70 6.58 -11.06
N GLU A 43 7.44 5.75 -10.05
CA GLU A 43 8.42 5.33 -9.03
C GLU A 43 9.67 4.72 -9.67
N VAL A 44 9.52 3.78 -10.61
CA VAL A 44 10.65 3.15 -11.33
C VAL A 44 11.51 4.17 -12.09
N ARG A 45 10.91 5.26 -12.59
CA ARG A 45 11.63 6.35 -13.26
C ARG A 45 12.23 7.37 -12.29
N GLY A 46 11.98 7.24 -10.99
CA GLY A 46 12.35 8.22 -9.96
C GLY A 46 11.48 9.50 -9.98
N ASP A 47 10.37 9.50 -10.72
CA ASP A 47 9.39 10.60 -10.73
C ASP A 47 8.43 10.45 -9.54
N TRP A 48 8.95 10.72 -8.34
CA TRP A 48 8.20 10.55 -7.09
C TRP A 48 7.04 11.53 -6.94
N ASP A 49 7.10 12.70 -7.58
CA ASP A 49 5.96 13.62 -7.65
C ASP A 49 4.85 13.06 -8.55
N GLY A 50 5.20 12.48 -9.70
CA GLY A 50 4.28 11.74 -10.55
C GLY A 50 3.69 10.53 -9.83
N ALA A 51 4.53 9.76 -9.13
CA ALA A 51 4.12 8.60 -8.34
C ALA A 51 3.10 9.00 -7.27
N ARG A 52 3.39 10.04 -6.48
CA ARG A 52 2.47 10.57 -5.46
C ARG A 52 1.12 10.95 -6.05
N ARG A 53 1.10 11.69 -7.17
CA ARG A 53 -0.17 12.08 -7.82
C ARG A 53 -0.97 10.88 -8.31
N ALA A 54 -0.30 9.91 -8.95
CA ALA A 54 -0.95 8.72 -9.46
C ALA A 54 -1.47 7.82 -8.34
N PHE A 55 -0.65 7.50 -7.33
CA PHE A 55 -1.08 6.71 -6.18
C PHE A 55 -2.19 7.40 -5.37
N GLY A 56 -2.17 8.73 -5.25
CA GLY A 56 -3.27 9.48 -4.64
C GLY A 56 -4.59 9.29 -5.39
N GLN A 57 -4.58 9.23 -6.72
CA GLN A 57 -5.77 8.87 -7.50
C GLN A 57 -6.18 7.41 -7.31
N ALA A 58 -5.21 6.50 -7.18
CA ALA A 58 -5.47 5.09 -6.92
C ALA A 58 -6.20 4.87 -5.58
N VAL A 59 -5.78 5.57 -4.52
CA VAL A 59 -6.45 5.58 -3.21
C VAL A 59 -7.90 6.07 -3.34
N LEU A 60 -8.11 7.21 -4.01
CA LEU A 60 -9.47 7.75 -4.21
C LEU A 60 -10.39 6.76 -4.93
N VAL A 61 -9.90 6.10 -5.99
CA VAL A 61 -10.66 5.09 -6.72
C VAL A 61 -10.94 3.87 -5.84
N ALA A 62 -9.95 3.38 -5.11
CA ALA A 62 -10.07 2.19 -4.27
C ALA A 62 -11.08 2.38 -3.13
N ASP A 63 -11.06 3.56 -2.49
CA ASP A 63 -11.97 3.91 -1.40
C ASP A 63 -13.41 4.10 -1.88
N GLN A 64 -13.59 4.87 -2.97
CA GLN A 64 -14.93 5.16 -3.49
C GLN A 64 -15.60 3.95 -4.15
N SER A 65 -14.80 3.03 -4.71
CA SER A 65 -15.29 1.84 -5.41
C SER A 65 -15.45 0.63 -4.49
N GLY A 66 -15.20 0.78 -3.18
CA GLY A 66 -15.37 -0.29 -2.20
C GLY A 66 -14.46 -1.49 -2.43
N TRP A 67 -13.20 -1.26 -2.82
CA TRP A 67 -12.25 -2.35 -3.03
C TRP A 67 -12.04 -3.18 -1.75
N PRO A 68 -11.67 -4.47 -1.87
CA PRO A 68 -11.29 -5.30 -0.73
C PRO A 68 -10.23 -4.59 0.14
N ALA A 69 -10.32 -4.77 1.45
CA ALA A 69 -9.44 -4.10 2.40
C ALA A 69 -7.95 -4.32 2.10
N SER A 70 -7.57 -5.50 1.60
CA SER A 70 -6.18 -5.82 1.23
C SER A 70 -5.69 -5.01 0.03
N HIS A 71 -6.56 -4.75 -0.95
CA HIS A 71 -6.19 -3.89 -2.08
C HIS A 71 -6.11 -2.43 -1.65
N ARG A 72 -7.00 -1.97 -0.76
CA ARG A 72 -6.89 -0.62 -0.19
C ARG A 72 -5.60 -0.47 0.62
N ALA A 73 -5.24 -1.46 1.43
CA ALA A 73 -3.99 -1.45 2.19
C ALA A 73 -2.78 -1.22 1.27
N ALA A 74 -2.71 -1.95 0.15
CA ALA A 74 -1.65 -1.76 -0.85
C ALA A 74 -1.64 -0.33 -1.44
N MET A 75 -2.80 0.22 -1.79
CA MET A 75 -2.88 1.58 -2.34
C MET A 75 -2.43 2.65 -1.34
N HIS A 76 -2.87 2.54 -0.08
CA HIS A 76 -2.43 3.46 0.98
C HIS A 76 -0.94 3.29 1.29
N PHE A 77 -0.41 2.07 1.22
CA PHE A 77 1.01 1.80 1.42
C PHE A 77 1.88 2.51 0.38
N ASP A 78 1.57 2.34 -0.91
CA ASP A 78 2.34 2.96 -2.00
C ASP A 78 2.19 4.49 -2.00
N TYR A 79 0.98 4.99 -1.70
CA TYR A 79 0.75 6.42 -1.59
C TYR A 79 1.52 7.03 -0.40
N GLY A 80 1.48 6.39 0.76
CA GLY A 80 2.21 6.80 1.95
C GLY A 80 3.73 6.86 1.73
N ARG A 81 4.30 5.86 1.03
CA ARG A 81 5.70 5.89 0.61
C ARG A 81 6.00 7.09 -0.28
N ALA A 82 5.22 7.32 -1.32
CA ALA A 82 5.43 8.45 -2.23
C ALA A 82 5.31 9.82 -1.54
N LEU A 83 4.38 9.95 -0.58
CA LEU A 83 4.26 11.14 0.27
C LEU A 83 5.51 11.37 1.12
N GLY A 84 6.05 10.32 1.75
CA GLY A 84 7.25 10.42 2.56
C GLY A 84 8.49 10.81 1.74
N VAL A 85 8.61 10.29 0.51
CA VAL A 85 9.73 10.63 -0.39
C VAL A 85 9.69 12.10 -0.79
N THR A 86 8.47 12.62 -0.98
CA THR A 86 8.20 14.03 -1.31
C THR A 86 7.97 14.91 -0.07
N CYS A 87 8.31 14.40 1.12
CA CYS A 87 8.40 15.12 2.38
C CYS A 87 7.08 15.63 2.97
N TYR A 88 5.94 15.06 2.55
CA TYR A 88 4.63 15.22 3.19
C TYR A 88 4.51 14.26 4.38
N TYR A 89 5.36 14.44 5.40
CA TYR A 89 5.53 13.45 6.47
C TYR A 89 4.26 13.17 7.29
N PRO A 90 3.46 14.17 7.69
CA PRO A 90 2.22 13.91 8.41
C PRO A 90 1.21 13.10 7.58
N GLU A 91 1.11 13.38 6.28
CA GLU A 91 0.27 12.62 5.35
C GLU A 91 0.81 11.19 5.21
N ALA A 92 2.11 11.04 5.01
CA ALA A 92 2.76 9.74 4.85
C ALA A 92 2.52 8.84 6.07
N GLU A 93 2.67 9.37 7.28
CA GLU A 93 2.43 8.62 8.52
C GLU A 93 0.97 8.18 8.62
N ARG A 94 0.00 9.03 8.25
CA ARG A 94 -1.42 8.68 8.25
C ARG A 94 -1.72 7.56 7.27
N GLU A 95 -1.25 7.67 6.02
CA GLU A 95 -1.51 6.69 4.97
C GLU A 95 -0.84 5.34 5.29
N LEU A 96 0.41 5.33 5.77
CA LEU A 96 1.10 4.10 6.16
C LEU A 96 0.47 3.45 7.40
N SER A 97 -0.03 4.25 8.35
CA SER A 97 -0.77 3.72 9.51
C SER A 97 -2.09 3.08 9.09
N LEU A 98 -2.81 3.72 8.17
CA LEU A 98 -4.05 3.16 7.61
C LEU A 98 -3.80 1.87 6.85
N ALA A 99 -2.73 1.81 6.03
CA ALA A 99 -2.30 0.59 5.37
C ALA A 99 -2.05 -0.54 6.38
N TYR A 100 -1.31 -0.24 7.46
CA TYR A 100 -1.05 -1.20 8.53
C TYR A 100 -2.32 -1.70 9.22
N ASP A 101 -3.26 -0.82 9.53
CA ASP A 101 -4.53 -1.18 10.17
C ASP A 101 -5.40 -2.05 9.25
N LEU A 102 -5.44 -1.75 7.95
CA LEU A 102 -6.13 -2.56 6.95
C LEU A 102 -5.49 -3.96 6.78
N ASP A 103 -4.15 -4.04 6.82
CA ASP A 103 -3.43 -5.31 6.76
C ASP A 103 -3.68 -6.19 8.00
N ILE A 104 -3.80 -5.60 9.19
CA ILE A 104 -4.22 -6.32 10.39
C ILE A 104 -5.58 -6.99 10.18
N LEU A 105 -6.56 -6.25 9.63
CA LEU A 105 -7.91 -6.75 9.43
C LEU A 105 -7.98 -7.91 8.42
N THR A 106 -7.08 -7.92 7.44
CA THR A 106 -7.09 -8.94 6.39
C THR A 106 -6.16 -10.11 6.68
N GLY A 107 -5.36 -10.03 7.75
CA GLY A 107 -4.40 -11.06 8.13
C GLY A 107 -3.21 -11.18 7.18
N HIS A 108 -3.12 -10.34 6.15
CA HIS A 108 -2.06 -10.30 5.14
C HIS A 108 -1.03 -9.20 5.46
N TYR A 109 0.19 -9.30 4.92
CA TYR A 109 1.21 -8.23 4.83
C TYR A 109 1.43 -7.30 6.04
N ARG A 110 1.51 -7.83 7.27
CA ARG A 110 1.55 -7.00 8.50
C ARG A 110 2.82 -6.16 8.73
N TYR A 111 3.90 -6.39 8.00
CA TYR A 111 5.23 -5.83 8.33
C TYR A 111 5.77 -4.75 7.38
N PRO A 112 5.45 -4.71 6.07
CA PRO A 112 5.99 -3.67 5.18
C PRO A 112 5.62 -2.26 5.67
N ALA A 113 4.35 -2.02 6.02
CA ALA A 113 3.92 -0.72 6.54
C ALA A 113 4.64 -0.33 7.85
N LEU A 114 4.91 -1.29 8.75
CA LEU A 114 5.71 -1.03 9.96
C LEU A 114 7.16 -0.64 9.64
N ILE A 115 7.79 -1.32 8.68
CA ILE A 115 9.15 -0.99 8.24
C ILE A 115 9.18 0.43 7.66
N GLU A 116 8.20 0.77 6.83
CA GLU A 116 8.13 2.08 6.20
C GLU A 116 7.82 3.20 7.21
N LEU A 117 6.92 2.98 8.17
CA LEU A 117 6.72 3.88 9.31
C LEU A 117 8.02 4.07 10.12
N ALA A 118 8.76 3.00 10.37
CA ALA A 118 10.01 3.06 11.11
C ALA A 118 11.07 3.89 10.38
N ARG A 119 11.20 3.70 9.06
CA ARG A 119 12.10 4.46 8.18
C ARG A 119 11.68 5.93 8.07
N LEU A 120 10.38 6.20 7.96
CA LEU A 120 9.82 7.55 7.95
C LEU A 120 10.13 8.31 9.25
N SER A 121 9.96 7.64 10.40
CA SER A 121 10.36 8.21 11.71
C SER A 121 11.88 8.37 11.83
N LEU A 122 12.68 7.44 11.28
CA LEU A 122 14.14 7.49 11.32
C LEU A 122 14.68 8.73 10.61
N VAL A 123 14.21 9.03 9.39
CA VAL A 123 14.68 10.22 8.66
C VAL A 123 14.27 11.53 9.33
N GLN A 124 13.17 11.52 10.07
CA GLN A 124 12.72 12.64 10.91
C GLN A 124 13.42 12.70 12.27
N ARG A 125 14.39 11.80 12.54
CA ARG A 125 15.10 11.66 13.82
C ARG A 125 14.20 11.38 15.02
N GLN A 126 13.01 10.85 14.77
CA GLN A 126 12.08 10.39 15.80
C GLN A 126 12.48 8.99 16.25
N TYR A 127 13.68 8.87 16.83
CA TYR A 127 14.33 7.58 17.08
C TYR A 127 13.51 6.66 17.99
N ALA A 128 12.89 7.19 19.05
CA ALA A 128 12.05 6.39 19.93
C ALA A 128 10.83 5.78 19.22
N ALA A 129 10.20 6.51 18.28
CA ALA A 129 9.11 5.98 17.47
C ALA A 129 9.62 4.95 16.45
N SER A 130 10.74 5.25 15.79
CA SER A 130 11.40 4.36 14.84
C SER A 130 11.76 3.00 15.49
N VAL A 131 12.36 3.01 16.68
CA VAL A 131 12.69 1.80 17.46
C VAL A 131 11.44 0.96 17.75
N LYS A 132 10.32 1.57 18.13
CA LYS A 132 9.05 0.85 18.39
C LYS A 132 8.53 0.16 17.14
N TYR A 133 8.54 0.84 15.99
CA TYR A 133 8.07 0.27 14.73
C TYR A 133 8.99 -0.85 14.23
N PHE A 134 10.31 -0.64 14.25
CA PHE A 134 11.27 -1.68 13.86
C PHE A 134 11.22 -2.92 14.75
N SER A 135 11.09 -2.75 16.07
CA SER A 135 10.93 -3.88 17.00
C SER A 135 9.70 -4.73 16.64
N ARG A 136 8.54 -4.09 16.42
CA ARG A 136 7.31 -4.80 16.01
C ARG A 136 7.45 -5.47 14.63
N ALA A 137 8.13 -4.82 13.69
CA ALA A 137 8.38 -5.38 12.38
C ALA A 137 9.28 -6.62 12.49
N LEU A 138 10.40 -6.54 13.20
CA LEU A 138 11.36 -7.63 13.36
C LEU A 138 10.74 -8.85 14.04
N ASP A 139 9.89 -8.66 15.05
CA ASP A 139 9.14 -9.77 15.65
C ASP A 139 8.29 -10.54 14.62
N ALA A 140 7.67 -9.83 13.67
CA ALA A 140 6.91 -10.45 12.60
C ALA A 140 7.82 -11.14 11.57
N LEU A 141 8.90 -10.47 11.16
CA LEU A 141 9.88 -11.00 10.21
C LEU A 141 10.54 -12.29 10.71
N ASP A 142 10.86 -12.34 12.00
CA ASP A 142 11.52 -13.49 12.64
C ASP A 142 10.58 -14.69 12.72
N ARG A 143 9.31 -14.50 13.11
CA ARG A 143 8.30 -15.58 13.07
C ARG A 143 8.07 -16.14 11.67
N MET A 144 8.30 -15.33 10.64
CA MET A 144 8.16 -15.73 9.24
C MET A 144 9.45 -16.31 8.64
N GLU A 145 10.53 -16.38 9.42
CA GLU A 145 11.87 -16.81 9.00
C GLU A 145 12.45 -15.99 7.83
N LEU A 146 12.17 -14.68 7.78
CA LEU A 146 12.59 -13.85 6.64
C LEU A 146 14.12 -13.69 6.55
N ALA A 147 14.85 -13.86 7.65
CA ALA A 147 16.30 -13.94 7.65
C ALA A 147 16.84 -15.03 6.71
N ARG A 148 16.09 -16.13 6.50
CA ARG A 148 16.46 -17.22 5.59
C ARG A 148 15.85 -17.04 4.19
N LYS A 149 14.62 -16.53 4.11
CA LYS A 149 13.86 -16.45 2.85
C LYS A 149 14.27 -15.26 1.99
N VAL A 150 14.56 -14.11 2.61
CA VAL A 150 14.92 -12.86 1.94
C VAL A 150 16.07 -12.17 2.71
N PRO A 151 17.23 -12.84 2.87
CA PRO A 151 18.32 -12.41 3.75
C PRO A 151 18.86 -11.00 3.46
N PHE A 152 18.89 -10.59 2.19
CA PHE A 152 19.36 -9.25 1.81
C PHE A 152 18.46 -8.15 2.38
N ALA A 153 17.16 -8.16 2.04
CA ALA A 153 16.20 -7.17 2.54
C ALA A 153 16.08 -7.21 4.08
N TYR A 154 16.17 -8.40 4.67
CA TYR A 154 16.18 -8.56 6.12
C TYR A 154 17.38 -7.85 6.78
N ALA A 155 18.58 -7.98 6.21
CA ALA A 155 19.76 -7.28 6.71
C ALA A 155 19.66 -5.75 6.55
N GLU A 156 19.00 -5.26 5.49
CA GLU A 156 18.74 -3.81 5.34
C GLU A 156 17.88 -3.26 6.48
N VAL A 157 16.83 -4.00 6.88
CA VAL A 157 15.97 -3.63 8.02
C VAL A 157 16.76 -3.62 9.33
N LEU A 158 17.69 -4.56 9.52
CA LEU A 158 18.55 -4.58 10.71
C LEU A 158 19.47 -3.34 10.76
N ASP A 159 20.08 -2.93 9.65
CA ASP A 159 20.89 -1.71 9.64
C ASP A 159 20.05 -0.49 10.04
N ASP A 160 18.86 -0.36 9.45
CA ASP A 160 17.98 0.79 9.72
C ASP A 160 17.55 0.79 11.20
N TYR A 161 17.30 -0.39 11.77
CA TYR A 161 17.00 -0.53 13.20
C TYR A 161 18.19 -0.18 14.09
N ALA A 162 19.40 -0.59 13.72
CA ALA A 162 20.61 -0.21 14.46
C ALA A 162 20.83 1.31 14.47
N LEU A 163 20.56 1.98 13.34
CA LEU A 163 20.59 3.45 13.28
C LEU A 163 19.55 4.07 14.22
N ALA A 164 18.34 3.51 14.28
CA ALA A 164 17.29 3.96 15.18
C ALA A 164 17.69 3.79 16.66
N LEU A 165 18.26 2.64 17.03
CA LEU A 165 18.74 2.35 18.40
C LEU A 165 19.88 3.29 18.80
N GLY A 166 20.88 3.46 17.94
CA GLY A 166 22.00 4.37 18.19
C GLY A 166 21.54 5.82 18.32
N GLY A 167 20.62 6.26 17.48
CA GLY A 167 20.00 7.59 17.59
C GLY A 167 19.17 7.79 18.86
N ALA A 168 18.56 6.71 19.39
CA ALA A 168 17.87 6.71 20.67
C ALA A 168 18.81 6.64 21.89
N GLY A 169 20.12 6.51 21.68
CA GLY A 169 21.13 6.45 22.74
C GLY A 169 21.42 5.03 23.25
N ASP A 170 20.90 3.99 22.61
CA ASP A 170 21.14 2.59 22.99
C ASP A 170 22.23 1.96 22.11
N ALA A 171 23.48 2.35 22.36
CA ALA A 171 24.64 1.94 21.57
C ALA A 171 24.95 0.43 21.67
N ASP A 172 24.68 -0.17 22.83
CA ASP A 172 24.91 -1.59 23.06
C ASP A 172 23.92 -2.43 22.25
N ALA A 173 22.63 -2.08 22.28
CA ALA A 173 21.63 -2.75 21.44
C ALA A 173 21.91 -2.53 19.95
N ALA A 174 22.31 -1.31 19.56
CA ALA A 174 22.68 -1.03 18.17
C ALA A 174 23.83 -1.94 17.68
N THR A 175 24.88 -2.10 18.50
CA THR A 175 26.02 -2.97 18.20
C THR A 175 25.58 -4.43 18.02
N HIS A 176 24.72 -4.93 18.90
CA HIS A 176 24.18 -6.29 18.76
C HIS A 176 23.40 -6.48 17.44
N ILE A 177 22.62 -5.50 17.02
CA ILE A 177 21.87 -5.55 15.75
C ILE A 177 22.81 -5.46 14.54
N ILE A 178 23.87 -4.65 14.60
CA ILE A 178 24.92 -4.57 13.56
C ILE A 178 25.62 -5.93 13.37
N ASP A 179 25.96 -6.59 14.48
CA ASP A 179 26.56 -7.92 14.45
C ASP A 179 25.61 -8.96 13.83
N ARG A 180 24.32 -8.87 14.15
CA ARG A 180 23.29 -9.72 13.55
C ARG A 180 23.19 -9.49 12.03
N ALA A 181 23.19 -8.24 11.58
CA ALA A 181 23.14 -7.92 10.15
C ALA A 181 24.38 -8.45 9.41
N SER A 182 25.56 -8.31 10.02
CA SER A 182 26.82 -8.81 9.49
C SER A 182 26.83 -10.33 9.35
N LYS A 183 26.30 -11.06 10.35
CA LYS A 183 26.15 -12.53 10.29
C LYS A 183 25.22 -12.97 9.17
N VAL A 184 24.09 -12.28 8.96
CA VAL A 184 23.17 -12.57 7.83
C VAL A 184 23.89 -12.37 6.49
N ARG A 185 24.64 -11.28 6.34
CA ARG A 185 25.40 -10.97 5.11
C ARG A 185 26.54 -11.95 4.83
N ALA A 186 27.19 -12.48 5.86
CA ALA A 186 28.27 -13.45 5.69
C ALA A 186 27.82 -14.73 4.97
N GLY A 187 26.52 -15.06 5.03
CA GLY A 187 25.92 -16.19 4.30
C GLY A 187 25.45 -15.85 2.88
N LEU A 188 25.66 -14.63 2.38
CA LEU A 188 25.20 -14.20 1.06
C LEU A 188 26.28 -14.32 -0.01
N ASP A 189 25.89 -14.84 -1.18
CA ASP A 189 26.70 -14.80 -2.39
C ASP A 189 26.98 -13.35 -2.81
N GLU A 190 28.12 -13.13 -3.49
CA GLU A 190 28.54 -11.79 -3.93
C GLU A 190 27.51 -11.11 -4.84
N ALA A 191 26.89 -11.87 -5.75
CA ALA A 191 25.85 -11.36 -6.64
C ALA A 191 24.61 -10.88 -5.87
N VAL A 192 24.28 -11.50 -4.75
CA VAL A 192 23.18 -11.07 -3.87
C VAL A 192 23.57 -9.83 -3.08
N ARG A 193 24.84 -9.75 -2.63
CA ARG A 193 25.37 -8.56 -1.94
C ARG A 193 25.44 -7.33 -2.84
N ALA A 194 25.60 -7.52 -4.15
CA ALA A 194 25.62 -6.44 -5.14
C ALA A 194 24.24 -5.92 -5.56
N GLN A 195 23.14 -6.45 -5.00
CA GLN A 195 21.80 -5.97 -5.30
C GLN A 195 21.61 -4.52 -4.86
N ALA A 196 20.85 -3.76 -5.66
CA ALA A 196 20.44 -2.42 -5.28
C ALA A 196 19.54 -2.47 -4.03
N THR A 197 19.64 -1.43 -3.20
CA THR A 197 18.83 -1.31 -1.99
C THR A 197 17.34 -1.31 -2.32
N SER A 198 16.56 -1.96 -1.46
CA SER A 198 15.09 -1.92 -1.53
C SER A 198 14.49 -0.76 -0.71
N ARG A 199 15.32 0.08 -0.10
CA ARG A 199 14.90 1.18 0.78
C ARG A 199 14.16 2.27 0.00
N THR A 200 13.01 2.67 0.52
CA THR A 200 12.31 3.88 0.07
C THR A 200 13.19 5.12 0.34
N PRO A 201 13.44 5.98 -0.65
CA PRO A 201 14.36 7.12 -0.53
C PRO A 201 13.71 8.33 0.16
N TYR A 202 13.29 8.17 1.41
CA TYR A 202 12.61 9.24 2.16
C TYR A 202 13.44 10.51 2.27
N GLY A 203 12.77 11.67 2.17
CA GLY A 203 13.39 12.98 2.33
C GLY A 203 14.25 13.47 1.15
N GLN A 204 14.35 12.70 0.06
CA GLN A 204 15.25 13.03 -1.06
C GLN A 204 14.61 13.93 -2.13
N HIS A 205 13.28 14.07 -2.14
CA HIS A 205 12.53 14.79 -3.19
C HIS A 205 11.63 15.90 -2.64
N CYS A 206 12.10 16.69 -1.66
CA CYS A 206 11.30 17.75 -1.02
C CYS A 206 11.02 19.00 -1.89
N GLY A 207 11.37 19.00 -3.17
CA GLY A 207 11.48 20.20 -4.02
C GLY A 207 10.22 21.06 -4.13
N GLN A 208 9.02 20.50 -3.90
CA GLN A 208 7.76 21.25 -3.98
C GLN A 208 7.40 22.03 -2.69
N LEU A 209 7.93 21.67 -1.51
CA LEU A 209 7.71 22.44 -0.29
C LEU A 209 8.35 23.83 -0.37
N ALA A 210 9.42 23.97 -1.15
CA ALA A 210 10.13 25.24 -1.35
C ALA A 210 9.47 26.17 -2.39
N ALA A 211 8.64 25.64 -3.29
CA ALA A 211 8.03 26.39 -4.40
C ALA A 211 6.66 26.99 -4.07
N GLY A 212 5.97 26.48 -3.04
CA GLY A 212 4.68 27.01 -2.58
C GLY A 212 4.77 28.06 -1.47
N ALA A 213 5.98 28.46 -1.06
CA ALA A 213 6.24 29.45 -0.01
C ALA A 213 6.80 30.78 -0.57
N ARG A 214 6.52 31.10 -1.84
CA ARG A 214 6.86 32.37 -2.49
C ARG A 214 5.63 33.03 -3.08
#